data_AF-W7YS47-F1
#
_entry.id   AF-W7YS47-F1
#
_cell.length_a   1.000
_cell.length_b   1.000
_cell.length_c   1.000
_cell.angle_alpha   90.00
_cell.angle_beta   90.00
_cell.angle_gamma   90.00
#
_symmetry.space_group_name_H-M   'P 1'
#
loop_
_entity.id
_entity.type
_entity.pdbx_description
1 polymer ?
#
loop_
_entity_poly.entity_id
_entity_poly.type
_entity_poly.pdbx_seq_one_letter_code
_entity_poly.pdbx_strand_id
1 'polypeptide(L)'
;MPIATIRAIRDVEPENELEALAQDFFMLSFYLIGMNNSDIYDISSIIEGRIEYNRNKTSKPYSIKVEPEEAKEIFERRKGREKFLIYQERYKGSETLQQAINRALKPIGKKVGVPELIMYHARHSWAGSAAKKPIGAGKPLIAQALGHGTSTVTDTYFDYDNELVDDLNRKVLDLLNKKGDADSLND
;
A
#
# COMPACT_ATOMS: atom_id res chain seq x y z
N MET A 1 -3.10 -3.61 -11.24
CA MET A 1 -3.58 -5.00 -11.38
C MET A 1 -4.99 -5.07 -10.83
N PRO A 2 -5.82 -6.04 -11.26
CA PRO A 2 -7.13 -6.29 -10.66
C PRO A 2 -7.04 -6.62 -9.16
N ILE A 3 -8.10 -6.33 -8.39
CA ILE A 3 -8.13 -6.61 -6.94
C ILE A 3 -7.96 -8.10 -6.64
N ALA A 4 -8.47 -8.98 -7.50
CA ALA A 4 -8.31 -10.43 -7.37
C ALA A 4 -6.83 -10.86 -7.42
N THR A 5 -6.00 -10.19 -8.22
CA THR A 5 -4.55 -10.44 -8.25
C THR A 5 -3.88 -9.97 -6.96
N ILE A 6 -4.32 -8.85 -6.38
CA ILE A 6 -3.81 -8.38 -5.08
C ILE A 6 -4.18 -9.37 -3.98
N ARG A 7 -5.39 -9.92 -4.03
CA ARG A 7 -5.82 -11.00 -3.11
C ARG A 7 -4.95 -12.24 -3.25
N ALA A 8 -4.68 -12.68 -4.48
CA ALA A 8 -3.77 -13.81 -4.72
C ALA A 8 -2.34 -13.52 -4.20
N ILE A 9 -1.84 -12.29 -4.35
CA ILE A 9 -0.53 -11.89 -3.79
C ILE A 9 -0.55 -11.88 -2.25
N ARG A 10 -1.65 -11.49 -1.63
CA ARG A 10 -1.80 -11.51 -0.16
C ARG A 10 -1.84 -12.94 0.38
N ASP A 11 -2.57 -13.81 -0.30
CA ASP A 11 -2.95 -15.13 0.22
C ASP A 11 -1.98 -16.25 -0.19
N VAL A 12 -1.06 -15.99 -1.14
CA VAL A 12 -0.05 -16.98 -1.55
C VAL A 12 0.96 -17.23 -0.44
N GLU A 13 1.33 -18.48 -0.23
CA GLU A 13 2.34 -18.84 0.76
C GLU A 13 3.76 -18.49 0.25
N PRO A 14 4.51 -17.64 0.96
CA PRO A 14 5.90 -17.37 0.62
C PRO A 14 6.78 -18.60 0.89
N GLU A 15 7.72 -18.91 0.00
CA GLU A 15 8.58 -20.10 0.17
C GLU A 15 9.70 -19.91 1.20
N ASN A 16 10.03 -18.66 1.51
CA ASN A 16 11.14 -18.32 2.38
C ASN A 16 10.94 -16.93 2.99
N GLU A 17 11.79 -16.60 3.97
CA GLU A 17 11.70 -15.35 4.71
C GLU A 17 11.88 -14.09 3.83
N LEU A 18 12.65 -14.17 2.73
CA LEU A 18 12.81 -13.03 1.83
C LEU A 18 11.53 -12.76 1.04
N GLU A 19 10.86 -13.82 0.56
CA GLU A 19 9.54 -13.72 -0.06
C GLU A 19 8.50 -13.18 0.93
N ALA A 20 8.48 -13.70 2.16
CA ALA A 20 7.54 -13.24 3.18
C ALA A 20 7.72 -11.75 3.50
N LEU A 21 8.96 -11.28 3.62
CA LEU A 21 9.25 -9.85 3.80
C LEU A 21 8.82 -9.00 2.62
N ALA A 22 9.03 -9.50 1.40
CA ALA A 22 8.67 -8.81 0.17
C ALA A 22 7.16 -8.72 -0.03
N GLN A 23 6.45 -9.80 0.26
CA GLN A 23 4.99 -9.85 0.28
C GLN A 23 4.42 -8.86 1.30
N ASP A 24 4.89 -8.91 2.55
CA ASP A 24 4.43 -8.01 3.61
C ASP A 24 4.71 -6.54 3.25
N PHE A 25 5.88 -6.22 2.70
CA PHE A 25 6.21 -4.85 2.28
C PHE A 25 5.35 -4.37 1.10
N PHE A 26 5.08 -5.26 0.14
CA PHE A 26 4.18 -4.99 -0.97
C PHE A 26 2.75 -4.71 -0.47
N MET A 27 2.26 -5.53 0.46
CA MET A 27 0.94 -5.38 1.04
C MET A 27 0.84 -4.12 1.92
N LEU A 28 1.87 -3.76 2.68
CA LEU A 28 1.92 -2.46 3.38
C LEU A 28 1.77 -1.29 2.40
N SER A 29 2.48 -1.31 1.26
CA SER A 29 2.30 -0.26 0.25
C SER A 29 0.85 -0.21 -0.24
N PHE A 30 0.22 -1.36 -0.53
CA PHE A 30 -1.17 -1.39 -0.95
C PHE A 30 -2.13 -0.89 0.13
N TYR A 31 -1.98 -1.34 1.38
CA TYR A 31 -2.85 -0.97 2.50
C TYR A 31 -2.76 0.50 2.88
N LEU A 32 -1.57 1.07 2.73
CA LEU A 32 -1.27 2.46 3.04
C LEU A 32 -1.37 3.34 1.80
N ILE A 33 -2.43 3.16 0.99
CA ILE A 33 -2.76 4.09 -0.11
C ILE A 33 -1.69 4.14 -1.21
N GLY A 34 -0.97 3.05 -1.43
CA GLY A 34 0.15 3.04 -2.37
C GLY A 34 1.34 3.88 -1.91
N MET A 35 1.60 3.97 -0.60
CA MET A 35 2.76 4.68 -0.05
C MET A 35 4.08 4.21 -0.71
N ASN A 36 5.04 5.13 -0.94
CA ASN A 36 6.31 4.78 -1.56
C ASN A 36 7.19 3.93 -0.64
N ASN A 37 8.12 3.19 -1.24
CA ASN A 37 9.14 2.43 -0.53
C ASN A 37 9.94 3.28 0.48
N SER A 38 10.34 4.50 0.10
CA SER A 38 11.08 5.39 1.01
C SER A 38 10.22 5.85 2.19
N ASP A 39 8.97 6.24 1.91
CA ASP A 39 8.06 6.71 2.94
C ASP A 39 7.72 5.58 3.94
N ILE A 40 7.50 4.34 3.47
CA ILE A 40 7.30 3.17 4.34
C ILE A 40 8.57 2.85 5.14
N TYR A 41 9.73 2.93 4.49
CA TYR A 41 11.01 2.67 5.14
C TYR A 41 11.30 3.67 6.27
N ASP A 42 10.82 4.91 6.15
CA ASP A 42 11.06 5.97 7.14
C ASP A 42 9.98 6.04 8.24
N ILE A 43 8.97 5.15 8.25
CA ILE A 43 7.98 5.10 9.33
C ILE A 43 8.70 4.87 10.65
N SER A 44 8.42 5.73 11.63
CA SER A 44 9.05 5.71 12.95
C SER A 44 8.06 5.45 14.09
N SER A 45 6.77 5.71 13.86
CA SER A 45 5.71 5.50 14.85
C SER A 45 4.33 5.40 14.20
N ILE A 46 3.40 4.82 14.96
CA ILE A 46 1.96 4.92 14.73
C ILE A 46 1.35 5.52 16.00
N ILE A 47 0.69 6.66 15.87
CA ILE A 47 0.09 7.39 17.00
C ILE A 47 -1.41 7.46 16.74
N GLU A 48 -2.22 6.99 17.69
CA GLU A 48 -3.69 6.98 17.59
C GLU A 48 -4.20 6.32 16.28
N GLY A 49 -3.51 5.28 15.83
CA GLY A 49 -3.87 4.55 14.61
C GLY A 49 -3.49 5.25 13.30
N ARG A 50 -2.67 6.30 13.34
CA ARG A 50 -2.20 7.03 12.15
C ARG A 50 -0.69 7.03 12.02
N ILE A 51 -0.23 7.07 10.77
CA ILE A 51 1.16 7.34 10.41
C ILE A 51 1.24 8.78 9.92
N GLU A 52 1.98 9.61 10.63
CA GLU A 52 2.27 10.98 10.23
C GLU A 52 3.69 11.05 9.67
N TYR A 53 3.84 11.64 8.49
CA TYR A 53 5.13 11.74 7.82
C TYR A 53 5.18 12.91 6.83
N ASN A 54 6.39 13.38 6.55
CA ASN A 54 6.62 14.27 5.41
C ASN A 54 7.01 13.42 4.21
N ARG A 55 6.21 13.49 3.15
CA ARG A 55 6.44 12.67 1.95
C ARG A 55 7.80 13.00 1.33
N ASN A 56 8.68 12.02 1.22
CA ASN A 56 10.08 12.22 0.78
C ASN A 56 10.20 12.91 -0.59
N LYS A 57 9.26 12.64 -1.50
CA LYS A 57 9.28 13.22 -2.85
C LYS A 57 8.92 14.72 -2.90
N THR A 58 8.08 15.18 -1.98
CA THR A 58 7.44 16.51 -2.09
C THR A 58 7.54 17.35 -0.82
N SER A 59 8.08 16.80 0.27
CA SER A 59 8.17 17.42 1.60
C SER A 59 6.84 17.95 2.16
N LYS A 60 5.71 17.43 1.64
CA LYS A 60 4.37 17.79 2.11
C LYS A 60 4.00 16.89 3.30
N PRO A 61 3.37 17.44 4.35
CA PRO A 61 2.87 16.64 5.47
C PRO A 61 1.74 15.74 5.00
N TYR A 62 1.74 14.51 5.53
CA TYR A 62 0.77 13.47 5.26
C TYR A 62 0.36 12.79 6.56
N SER A 63 -0.89 12.37 6.64
CA SER A 63 -1.41 11.57 7.74
C SER A 63 -2.29 10.46 7.18
N ILE A 64 -1.83 9.22 7.28
CA ILE A 64 -2.56 8.06 6.75
C ILE A 64 -3.07 7.22 7.92
N LYS A 65 -4.38 6.93 7.92
CA LYS A 65 -4.96 6.00 8.87
C LYS A 65 -4.51 4.57 8.55
N VAL A 66 -4.08 3.86 9.58
CA VAL A 66 -3.70 2.45 9.47
C VAL A 66 -4.96 1.60 9.54
N GLU A 67 -5.35 1.09 8.37
CA GLU A 67 -6.52 0.25 8.13
C GLU A 67 -6.08 -0.93 7.23
N PRO A 68 -6.54 -2.18 7.39
CA PRO A 68 -7.35 -2.79 8.46
C PRO A 68 -6.45 -3.55 9.46
N GLU A 69 -6.99 -4.50 10.22
CA GLU A 69 -6.25 -5.40 11.14
C GLU A 69 -4.99 -5.99 10.47
N GLU A 70 -5.07 -6.34 9.19
CA GLU A 70 -4.01 -6.97 8.41
C GLU A 70 -2.75 -6.09 8.28
N ALA A 71 -2.92 -4.76 8.20
CA ALA A 71 -1.77 -3.85 8.21
C ALA A 71 -1.09 -3.84 9.58
N LYS A 72 -1.88 -3.86 10.67
CA LYS A 72 -1.37 -3.90 12.05
C LYS A 72 -0.63 -5.21 12.32
N GLU A 73 -1.16 -6.34 11.84
CA GLU A 73 -0.50 -7.64 11.97
C GLU A 73 0.87 -7.66 11.27
N ILE A 74 1.00 -7.01 10.10
CA ILE A 74 2.30 -6.87 9.44
C ILE A 74 3.23 -6.01 10.29
N PHE A 75 2.76 -4.87 10.81
CA PHE A 75 3.59 -4.01 11.67
C PHE A 75 4.11 -4.76 12.90
N GLU A 76 3.28 -5.56 13.55
CA GLU A 76 3.71 -6.37 14.70
C GLU A 76 4.69 -7.48 14.29
N ARG A 77 4.38 -8.24 13.22
CA ARG A 77 5.26 -9.31 12.71
C ARG A 77 6.61 -8.79 12.21
N ARG A 78 6.65 -7.55 11.71
CA ARG A 78 7.83 -6.92 11.08
C ARG A 78 8.44 -5.83 11.94
N LYS A 79 8.11 -5.79 13.23
CA LYS A 79 8.71 -4.86 14.18
C LYS A 79 10.23 -5.05 14.24
N GLY A 80 10.97 -3.94 14.23
CA GLY A 80 12.41 -3.96 14.44
C GLY A 80 12.77 -4.20 15.91
N ARG A 81 14.03 -4.55 16.17
CA ARG A 81 14.57 -4.63 17.53
C ARG A 81 14.90 -3.25 18.10
N GLU A 82 15.53 -2.42 17.30
CA GLU A 82 15.98 -1.05 17.64
C GLU A 82 15.24 0.02 16.80
N LYS A 83 14.80 -0.36 15.61
CA LYS A 83 14.03 0.49 14.71
C LYS A 83 12.55 0.10 14.71
N PHE A 84 11.72 0.93 14.10
CA PHE A 84 10.29 0.70 14.05
C PHE A 84 9.96 -0.58 13.27
N LEU A 85 10.61 -0.79 12.13
CA LEU A 85 10.47 -1.97 11.27
C LEU A 85 11.82 -2.66 11.03
N ILE A 86 11.80 -3.99 10.92
CA ILE A 86 12.97 -4.82 10.61
C ILE A 86 13.64 -4.45 9.29
N TYR A 87 12.90 -3.85 8.34
CA TYR A 87 13.43 -3.35 7.08
C TYR A 87 14.53 -2.29 7.29
N GLN A 88 14.39 -1.43 8.31
CA GLN A 88 15.33 -0.36 8.65
C GLN A 88 16.65 -0.88 9.24
N GLU A 89 16.63 -2.11 9.76
CA GLU A 89 17.81 -2.78 10.31
C GLU A 89 18.50 -3.65 9.27
N ARG A 90 17.70 -4.30 8.41
CA ARG A 90 18.19 -5.25 7.41
C ARG A 90 18.79 -4.58 6.18
N TYR A 91 18.35 -3.37 5.85
CA TYR A 91 18.78 -2.66 4.65
C TYR A 91 19.37 -1.31 5.03
N LYS A 92 20.40 -0.86 4.30
CA LYS A 92 21.07 0.42 4.58
C LYS A 92 20.21 1.64 4.23
N GLY A 93 19.21 1.44 3.38
CA GLY A 93 18.34 2.50 2.89
C GLY A 93 17.26 1.98 1.95
N SER A 94 16.28 2.83 1.67
CA SER A 94 15.10 2.52 0.86
C SER A 94 15.41 2.04 -0.56
N GLU A 95 16.50 2.48 -1.18
CA GLU A 95 16.94 2.00 -2.49
C GLU A 95 17.40 0.54 -2.44
N THR A 96 18.26 0.20 -1.47
CA THR A 96 18.75 -1.17 -1.29
C THR A 96 17.62 -2.14 -0.93
N LEU A 97 16.68 -1.68 -0.10
CA LEU A 97 15.43 -2.38 0.18
C LEU A 97 14.64 -2.62 -1.11
N GLN A 98 14.36 -1.58 -1.89
CA GLN A 98 13.58 -1.70 -3.12
C GLN A 98 14.17 -2.73 -4.09
N GLN A 99 15.49 -2.74 -4.28
CA GLN A 99 16.15 -3.71 -5.13
C GLN A 99 16.04 -5.15 -4.60
N ALA A 100 16.13 -5.34 -3.28
CA ALA A 100 15.98 -6.65 -2.65
C ALA A 100 14.52 -7.15 -2.74
N ILE A 101 13.57 -6.30 -2.36
CA ILE A 101 12.14 -6.61 -2.38
C ILE A 101 11.66 -6.90 -3.81
N ASN A 102 12.04 -6.09 -4.80
CA ASN A 102 11.66 -6.34 -6.19
C ASN A 102 12.19 -7.68 -6.72
N ARG A 103 13.38 -8.12 -6.28
CA ARG A 103 13.92 -9.45 -6.65
C ARG A 103 13.11 -10.57 -5.98
N ALA A 104 12.81 -10.43 -4.69
CA ALA A 104 12.02 -11.40 -3.94
C ALA A 104 10.53 -11.44 -4.32
N LEU A 105 10.01 -10.39 -4.98
CA LEU A 105 8.66 -10.39 -5.55
C LEU A 105 8.53 -11.20 -6.85
N LYS A 106 9.62 -11.46 -7.58
CA LYS A 106 9.54 -12.18 -8.87
C LYS A 106 9.04 -13.63 -8.71
N PRO A 107 9.52 -14.44 -7.75
CA PRO A 107 8.96 -15.77 -7.49
C PRO A 107 7.47 -15.73 -7.13
N ILE A 108 7.06 -14.84 -6.23
CA ILE A 108 5.66 -14.61 -5.87
C ILE A 108 4.84 -14.25 -7.11
N GLY A 109 5.36 -13.33 -7.92
CA GLY A 109 4.77 -12.92 -9.18
C GLY A 109 4.51 -14.10 -10.12
N LYS A 110 5.47 -15.01 -10.28
CA LYS A 110 5.28 -16.22 -11.09
C LYS A 110 4.13 -17.10 -10.58
N LYS A 111 4.02 -17.29 -9.25
CA LYS A 111 2.94 -18.09 -8.63
C LYS A 111 1.55 -17.52 -8.92
N VAL A 112 1.42 -16.19 -8.99
CA VAL A 112 0.13 -15.51 -9.19
C VAL A 112 -0.13 -15.06 -10.64
N GLY A 113 0.69 -15.49 -11.60
CA GLY A 113 0.54 -15.13 -13.01
C GLY A 113 0.97 -13.69 -13.37
N VAL A 114 1.80 -13.05 -12.54
CA VAL A 114 2.42 -11.74 -12.79
C VAL A 114 3.95 -11.85 -12.67
N PRO A 115 4.66 -12.45 -13.63
CA PRO A 115 6.09 -12.74 -13.50
C PRO A 115 6.96 -11.50 -13.23
N GLU A 116 6.52 -10.34 -13.73
CA GLU A 116 7.23 -9.07 -13.58
C GLU A 116 6.84 -8.26 -12.33
N LEU A 117 6.24 -8.89 -11.32
CA LEU A 117 5.82 -8.24 -10.09
C LEU A 117 6.96 -7.42 -9.44
N ILE A 118 6.64 -6.18 -9.07
CA ILE A 118 7.53 -5.18 -8.44
C ILE A 118 6.68 -4.20 -7.63
N MET A 119 7.29 -3.44 -6.73
CA MET A 119 6.62 -2.50 -5.83
C MET A 119 5.73 -1.46 -6.51
N TYR A 120 6.07 -1.01 -7.73
CA TYR A 120 5.24 -0.08 -8.50
C TYR A 120 3.80 -0.59 -8.69
N HIS A 121 3.64 -1.92 -8.80
CA HIS A 121 2.34 -2.52 -8.99
C HIS A 121 1.41 -2.36 -7.78
N ALA A 122 1.92 -2.25 -6.55
CA ALA A 122 1.09 -2.05 -5.36
C ALA A 122 0.32 -0.73 -5.48
N ARG A 123 1.04 0.39 -5.62
CA ARG A 123 0.45 1.72 -5.85
C ARG A 123 -0.49 1.76 -7.04
N HIS A 124 -0.04 1.25 -8.19
CA HIS A 124 -0.86 1.30 -9.40
C HIS A 124 -2.15 0.49 -9.26
N SER A 125 -2.12 -0.59 -8.48
CA SER A 125 -3.31 -1.40 -8.20
C SER A 125 -4.24 -0.74 -7.20
N TRP A 126 -3.73 -0.07 -6.17
CA TRP A 126 -4.55 0.72 -5.25
C TRP A 126 -5.29 1.83 -6.02
N ALA A 127 -4.56 2.64 -6.79
CA ALA A 127 -5.14 3.72 -7.59
C ALA A 127 -6.16 3.21 -8.61
N GLY A 128 -5.86 2.09 -9.28
CA GLY A 128 -6.77 1.46 -10.22
C GLY A 128 -8.04 0.90 -9.55
N SER A 129 -7.94 0.40 -8.33
CA SER A 129 -9.09 -0.10 -7.55
C SER A 129 -9.99 1.06 -7.10
N ALA A 130 -9.39 2.17 -6.66
CA ALA A 130 -10.12 3.39 -6.32
C ALA A 130 -10.86 3.99 -7.53
N ALA A 131 -10.23 4.01 -8.70
CA ALA A 131 -10.78 4.65 -9.91
C ALA A 131 -11.91 3.86 -10.58
N LYS A 132 -11.95 2.53 -10.43
CA LYS A 132 -12.87 1.67 -11.17
C LYS A 132 -14.14 1.38 -10.36
N LYS A 133 -15.20 0.96 -11.05
CA LYS A 133 -16.40 0.42 -10.39
C LYS A 133 -16.01 -0.79 -9.52
N PRO A 134 -16.62 -0.97 -8.34
CA PRO A 134 -17.79 -0.23 -7.84
C PRO A 134 -17.47 1.11 -7.14
N ILE A 135 -16.20 1.48 -6.92
CA ILE A 135 -15.84 2.71 -6.19
C ILE A 135 -16.01 3.95 -7.07
N GLY A 136 -15.33 3.99 -8.22
CA GLY A 136 -15.47 5.08 -9.19
C GLY A 136 -15.01 6.45 -8.68
N ALA A 137 -13.98 6.51 -7.82
CA ALA A 137 -13.51 7.76 -7.25
C ALA A 137 -12.95 8.72 -8.31
N GLY A 138 -13.21 10.01 -8.12
CA GLY A 138 -12.72 11.05 -9.02
C GLY A 138 -11.20 11.17 -9.00
N LYS A 139 -10.62 11.55 -10.15
CA LYS A 139 -9.17 11.81 -10.28
C LYS A 139 -8.62 12.79 -9.23
N PRO A 140 -9.30 13.89 -8.85
CA PRO A 140 -8.78 14.79 -7.81
C PRO A 140 -8.57 14.11 -6.47
N LEU A 141 -9.55 13.33 -5.99
CA LEU A 141 -9.44 12.62 -4.71
C LEU A 141 -8.34 11.55 -4.73
N ILE A 142 -8.21 10.81 -5.84
CA ILE A 142 -7.11 9.83 -6.00
C ILE A 142 -5.75 10.53 -6.05
N ALA A 143 -5.66 11.70 -6.70
CA ALA A 143 -4.43 12.48 -6.76
C ALA A 143 -4.05 13.04 -5.39
N GLN A 144 -5.02 13.51 -4.60
CA GLN A 144 -4.83 13.93 -3.21
C GLN A 144 -4.31 12.76 -2.37
N ALA A 145 -4.99 11.61 -2.41
CA ALA A 145 -4.60 10.41 -1.69
C ALA A 145 -3.15 9.96 -1.98
N LEU A 146 -2.71 10.07 -3.25
CA LEU A 146 -1.37 9.67 -3.68
C LEU A 146 -0.28 10.75 -3.52
N GLY A 147 -0.65 11.98 -3.15
CA GLY A 147 0.29 13.12 -3.08
C GLY A 147 0.78 13.61 -4.41
N HIS A 148 -0.15 13.71 -5.34
CA HIS A 148 0.05 14.28 -6.67
C HIS A 148 -0.55 15.68 -6.83
N GLY A 149 -1.04 16.32 -5.75
CA GLY A 149 -1.57 17.69 -5.82
C GLY A 149 -0.50 18.73 -6.12
N THR A 150 -0.61 19.37 -7.28
CA THR A 150 0.01 20.67 -7.60
C THR A 150 -0.78 21.76 -6.91
N SER A 151 -0.17 22.50 -5.98
CA SER A 151 -0.83 23.59 -5.26
C SER A 151 -1.27 24.68 -6.24
N THR A 152 -2.55 24.71 -6.61
CA THR A 152 -3.18 25.80 -7.36
C THR A 152 -3.95 26.71 -6.39
N VAL A 153 -4.23 27.96 -6.78
CA VAL A 153 -4.96 28.95 -5.95
C VAL A 153 -6.36 28.46 -5.53
N THR A 154 -6.87 27.41 -6.18
CA THR A 154 -8.14 26.75 -5.86
C THR A 154 -8.03 25.73 -4.72
N ASP A 155 -6.81 25.26 -4.39
CA ASP A 155 -6.58 24.23 -3.35
C ASP A 155 -6.70 24.78 -1.92
N THR A 156 -6.69 26.10 -1.73
CA THR A 156 -6.92 26.73 -0.42
C THR A 156 -8.36 26.67 0.08
N TYR A 157 -9.33 26.26 -0.76
CA TYR A 157 -10.73 26.06 -0.35
C TYR A 157 -11.07 24.62 0.04
N PHE A 158 -10.23 23.67 -0.37
CA PHE A 158 -10.35 22.26 -0.03
C PHE A 158 -9.16 21.91 0.87
N ASP A 159 -9.28 22.26 2.15
CA ASP A 159 -8.38 21.71 3.16
C ASP A 159 -8.24 20.20 2.94
N TYR A 160 -7.04 19.67 3.20
CA TYR A 160 -6.72 18.25 3.04
C TYR A 160 -7.72 17.42 3.83
N ASP A 161 -8.77 16.97 3.15
CA ASP A 161 -9.81 16.17 3.79
C ASP A 161 -9.29 14.74 3.92
N ASN A 162 -8.60 14.52 5.04
CA ASN A 162 -8.08 13.22 5.42
C ASN A 162 -9.22 12.21 5.61
N GLU A 163 -10.43 12.64 5.98
CA GLU A 163 -11.58 11.76 6.15
C GLU A 163 -12.03 11.19 4.80
N LEU A 164 -12.12 12.01 3.75
CA LEU A 164 -12.43 11.53 2.40
C LEU A 164 -11.38 10.55 1.86
N VAL A 165 -10.11 10.77 2.18
CA VAL A 165 -9.01 9.87 1.80
C VAL A 165 -9.09 8.56 2.59
N ASP A 166 -9.36 8.62 3.89
CA ASP A 166 -9.53 7.46 4.75
C ASP A 166 -10.73 6.60 4.32
N ASP A 167 -11.86 7.24 4.02
CA ASP A 167 -13.07 6.59 3.49
C ASP A 167 -12.82 5.91 2.14
N LEU A 168 -12.06 6.56 1.27
CA LEU A 168 -11.66 5.97 -0.01
C LEU A 168 -10.78 4.73 0.21
N ASN A 169 -9.80 4.83 1.11
CA ASN A 169 -8.94 3.70 1.42
C ASN A 169 -9.75 2.53 1.97
N ARG A 170 -10.68 2.81 2.90
CA ARG A 170 -11.60 1.79 3.45
C ARG A 170 -12.35 1.06 2.33
N LYS A 171 -12.96 1.79 1.40
CA LYS A 171 -13.67 1.18 0.26
C LYS A 171 -12.77 0.29 -0.59
N VAL A 172 -11.51 0.68 -0.84
CA VAL A 172 -10.55 -0.15 -1.58
C VAL A 172 -10.21 -1.43 -0.82
N LEU A 173 -10.00 -1.34 0.49
CA LEU A 173 -9.70 -2.49 1.34
C LEU A 173 -10.88 -3.44 1.49
N ASP A 174 -12.11 -2.92 1.53
CA ASP A 174 -13.32 -3.75 1.56
C ASP A 174 -13.45 -4.59 0.27
N LEU A 175 -13.02 -4.07 -0.89
CA LEU A 175 -12.96 -4.88 -2.12
C LEU A 175 -11.97 -6.03 -2.01
N LEU A 176 -10.86 -5.82 -1.30
CA LEU A 176 -9.88 -6.88 -1.09
C LEU A 176 -10.46 -7.98 -0.20
N ASN A 177 -11.20 -7.59 0.84
CA ASN A 177 -11.72 -8.49 1.88
C ASN A 177 -13.05 -9.17 1.55
N LYS A 178 -13.80 -8.68 0.55
CA LYS A 178 -14.93 -9.42 0.00
C LYS A 178 -14.46 -10.78 -0.53
N LYS A 179 -14.86 -11.87 0.12
CA LYS A 179 -14.79 -13.22 -0.46
C LYS A 179 -15.54 -13.16 -1.79
N GLY A 180 -14.88 -13.59 -2.87
CA GLY A 180 -15.50 -13.50 -4.19
C GLY A 180 -16.81 -14.29 -4.20
N ASP A 181 -17.87 -13.66 -4.66
CA ASP A 181 -19.02 -14.36 -5.25
C ASP A 181 -18.49 -15.14 -6.45
N ALA A 182 -17.99 -16.34 -6.20
CA ALA A 182 -17.57 -17.30 -7.20
C ALA A 182 -18.71 -18.27 -7.56
N ASP A 183 -19.97 -17.84 -7.40
CA ASP A 183 -21.18 -18.65 -7.66
C ASP A 183 -22.23 -17.97 -8.57
N SER A 184 -21.93 -16.85 -9.24
CA SER A 184 -22.94 -16.14 -10.05
C SER A 184 -22.53 -15.83 -11.50
N LEU A 185 -21.75 -16.70 -12.14
CA LEU A 185 -21.48 -16.63 -13.59
C LEU A 185 -21.86 -17.90 -14.36
N ASN A 186 -22.68 -18.77 -13.75
CA ASN A 186 -23.41 -19.80 -14.48
C ASN A 186 -24.91 -19.57 -14.30
N ASP A 187 -25.46 -18.65 -15.09
CA ASP A 187 -26.86 -18.66 -15.53
C ASP A 187 -26.90 -18.16 -16.98
#